data_AF-A0AAN6SWM3-F1
#
_entry.id   AF-A0AAN6SWM3-F1
#
_cell.length_a   1.000
_cell.length_b   1.000
_cell.length_c   1.000
_cell.angle_alpha   90.00
_cell.angle_beta   90.00
_cell.angle_gamma   90.00
#
_symmetry.space_group_name_H-M   'P 1'
#
loop_
_entity.id
_entity.type
_entity.pdbx_description
1 polymer ?
#
loop_
_entity_poly.entity_id
_entity_poly.type
_entity_poly.pdbx_seq_one_letter_code
_entity_poly.pdbx_strand_id
1 'polypeptide(L)'
;MRGSKLFKSRTVRSSAHSTASASAAVVPESPASAGSAASDNSRAASAAAAELMTGLGFVFDVLDDDEGSDLLQFHMEKLSEEAAKYNNSSITDDMGWPWVCSQNTASILQAACRCASLVYGQPGQRQFPSGGSEMEPVLHHTPSVTGTAKAAGMWKVAAVGTTQKTLLVSVRGTAGRADHAVNLNGEPKDVGSLLRFEGIPSIQAHGGFLSCAKTLMPVLRGDIARQVALDKQIAEVVFTGHSAGGAVGSLVFLHLVSHLPSELSHLKFSLLTFGSVPVTDTDLTTACKSLPHVNLVLTVVNEHDAVPRADRPYLESLVDLYRSRYGLPPLHMPALSGLALGAANHAAAGTSSACKGAWPVPAAQFCLLGDVVVLRMRMGGVGGDMMMKGGDDGDDESEVTDYFKAE
;
A
#
# COMPACT_ATOMS: atom_id res chain seq x y z
N MET A 1 -38.98 7.32 32.72
CA MET A 1 -39.48 7.09 31.34
C MET A 1 -38.57 7.87 30.41
N ARG A 2 -37.42 7.35 29.94
CA ARG A 2 -37.15 6.30 28.94
C ARG A 2 -37.84 6.49 27.59
N GLY A 3 -36.98 6.69 26.57
CA GLY A 3 -37.18 6.36 25.15
C GLY A 3 -37.39 7.58 24.25
N SER A 4 -36.67 7.81 23.16
CA SER A 4 -35.44 7.25 22.58
C SER A 4 -35.19 8.10 21.32
N LYS A 5 -34.09 8.87 21.27
CA LYS A 5 -33.68 9.58 20.05
C LYS A 5 -32.92 8.60 19.17
N LEU A 6 -33.43 8.35 17.96
CA LEU A 6 -32.74 7.60 16.91
C LEU A 6 -31.43 8.31 16.56
N PHE A 7 -30.30 7.69 16.86
CA PHE A 7 -29.01 8.06 16.28
C PHE A 7 -28.88 7.35 14.93
N LYS A 8 -28.81 8.13 13.84
CA LYS A 8 -28.36 7.64 12.54
C LYS A 8 -26.86 7.38 12.64
N SER A 9 -26.47 6.10 12.64
CA SER A 9 -25.12 5.68 12.29
C SER A 9 -24.85 6.12 10.85
N ARG A 10 -23.85 6.98 10.64
CA ARG A 10 -23.41 7.44 9.32
C ARG A 10 -22.18 6.63 8.94
N THR A 11 -22.34 5.75 7.95
CA THR A 11 -21.30 4.97 7.29
C THR A 11 -20.21 5.85 6.70
N VAL A 12 -18.98 5.33 6.67
CA VAL A 12 -17.79 5.89 6.01
C VAL A 12 -18.09 6.08 4.52
N ARG A 13 -18.52 7.28 4.15
CA ARG A 13 -18.79 7.69 2.77
C ARG A 13 -17.94 8.92 2.51
N SER A 14 -16.67 8.72 2.16
CA SER A 14 -15.73 9.70 1.59
C SER A 14 -14.34 9.08 1.62
N SER A 15 -13.91 8.37 0.58
CA SER A 15 -12.92 8.97 -0.33
C SER A 15 -12.84 8.26 -1.70
N ALA A 16 -13.98 7.97 -2.31
CA ALA A 16 -14.06 7.71 -3.75
C ALA A 16 -15.44 8.18 -4.23
N HIS A 17 -15.45 9.18 -5.10
CA HIS A 17 -16.61 9.70 -5.83
C HIS A 17 -17.70 10.46 -5.04
N SER A 18 -17.56 11.79 -4.98
CA SER A 18 -18.73 12.67 -5.19
C SER A 18 -18.99 12.75 -6.69
N THR A 19 -20.10 12.16 -7.19
CA THR A 19 -21.07 12.75 -8.16
C THR A 19 -22.07 11.71 -8.69
N ALA A 20 -23.35 12.10 -8.75
CA ALA A 20 -24.45 11.63 -9.63
C ALA A 20 -25.25 10.32 -9.34
N SER A 21 -26.23 10.45 -8.44
CA SER A 21 -27.68 10.11 -8.52
C SER A 21 -28.31 9.03 -9.45
N ALA A 22 -29.02 8.08 -8.80
CA ALA A 22 -30.48 7.76 -8.83
C ALA A 22 -31.15 6.71 -9.79
N SER A 23 -31.90 5.78 -9.14
CA SER A 23 -33.12 5.00 -9.54
C SER A 23 -32.91 3.51 -9.93
N ALA A 24 -33.29 2.51 -9.11
CA ALA A 24 -34.61 1.83 -8.91
C ALA A 24 -35.00 0.88 -10.10
N ALA A 25 -35.47 -0.37 -10.00
CA ALA A 25 -36.01 -1.23 -8.93
C ALA A 25 -36.21 -2.71 -9.42
N VAL A 26 -36.68 -3.58 -8.50
CA VAL A 26 -37.58 -4.75 -8.66
C VAL A 26 -37.00 -6.18 -8.44
N VAL A 27 -37.60 -6.84 -7.43
CA VAL A 27 -37.48 -8.24 -6.93
C VAL A 27 -38.44 -9.16 -7.71
N PRO A 28 -38.34 -10.52 -7.67
CA PRO A 28 -39.08 -11.25 -6.64
C PRO A 28 -38.42 -12.55 -6.09
N GLU A 29 -38.85 -12.88 -4.87
CA GLU A 29 -38.61 -14.06 -4.02
C GLU A 29 -39.16 -15.37 -4.64
N SER A 30 -38.81 -16.61 -4.25
CA SER A 30 -39.09 -17.36 -2.99
C SER A 30 -39.03 -18.90 -3.33
N PRO A 31 -39.27 -19.90 -2.44
CA PRO A 31 -38.83 -20.13 -1.05
C PRO A 31 -38.41 -21.61 -0.72
N ALA A 32 -37.91 -21.77 0.52
CA ALA A 32 -38.06 -22.92 1.46
C ALA A 32 -37.26 -24.24 1.30
N SER A 33 -36.53 -24.63 2.35
CA SER A 33 -37.06 -25.53 3.40
C SER A 33 -36.05 -25.78 4.54
N ALA A 34 -36.59 -25.92 5.75
CA ALA A 34 -35.88 -25.95 7.02
C ALA A 34 -35.27 -27.34 7.32
N GLY A 35 -33.97 -27.47 7.09
CA GLY A 35 -33.14 -28.60 7.57
C GLY A 35 -31.64 -28.32 7.50
N SER A 36 -31.28 -27.08 7.17
CA SER A 36 -30.02 -26.77 6.50
C SER A 36 -29.34 -25.51 7.05
N ALA A 37 -29.87 -24.86 8.09
CA ALA A 37 -29.36 -23.55 8.51
C ALA A 37 -27.85 -23.54 8.81
N ALA A 38 -27.30 -24.58 9.47
CA ALA A 38 -25.87 -24.65 9.75
C ALA A 38 -25.02 -24.97 8.48
N SER A 39 -25.51 -25.87 7.62
CA SER A 39 -24.83 -26.22 6.36
C SER A 39 -24.91 -25.11 5.32
N ASP A 40 -26.04 -24.39 5.28
CA ASP A 40 -26.30 -23.27 4.39
C ASP A 40 -25.55 -22.05 4.86
N ASN A 41 -25.49 -21.79 6.17
CA ASN A 41 -24.60 -20.75 6.72
C ASN A 41 -23.14 -21.06 6.37
N SER A 42 -22.72 -22.32 6.48
CA SER A 42 -21.35 -22.73 6.12
C SER A 42 -21.07 -22.56 4.63
N ARG A 43 -22.03 -22.89 3.75
CA ARG A 43 -21.91 -22.71 2.30
C ARG A 43 -21.94 -21.25 1.90
N ALA A 44 -22.87 -20.46 2.43
CA ALA A 44 -23.02 -19.04 2.14
C ALA A 44 -21.82 -18.24 2.65
N ALA A 45 -21.31 -18.53 3.84
CA ALA A 45 -20.12 -17.83 4.34
C ALA A 45 -18.81 -18.36 3.72
N SER A 46 -18.77 -19.59 3.20
CA SER A 46 -17.64 -20.03 2.36
C SER A 46 -17.68 -19.39 0.97
N ALA A 47 -18.88 -19.19 0.39
CA ALA A 47 -19.06 -18.40 -0.82
C ALA A 47 -18.66 -16.95 -0.58
N ALA A 48 -19.13 -16.32 0.51
CA ALA A 48 -18.76 -14.95 0.87
C ALA A 48 -17.27 -14.81 1.21
N ALA A 49 -16.63 -15.84 1.79
CA ALA A 49 -15.18 -15.86 2.00
C ALA A 49 -14.40 -16.03 0.69
N ALA A 50 -14.91 -16.83 -0.25
CA ALA A 50 -14.33 -16.95 -1.59
C ALA A 50 -14.52 -15.67 -2.42
N GLU A 51 -15.67 -15.01 -2.27
CA GLU A 51 -15.99 -13.69 -2.82
C GLU A 51 -15.15 -12.61 -2.16
N LEU A 52 -14.89 -12.67 -0.85
CA LEU A 52 -13.94 -11.79 -0.17
C LEU A 52 -12.51 -12.06 -0.61
N MET A 53 -12.10 -13.30 -0.87
CA MET A 53 -10.75 -13.59 -1.36
C MET A 53 -10.55 -13.13 -2.79
N THR A 54 -11.56 -13.38 -3.62
CA THR A 54 -11.62 -12.85 -4.98
C THR A 54 -11.67 -11.34 -4.92
N GLY A 55 -12.41 -10.80 -3.95
CA GLY A 55 -12.59 -9.40 -3.64
C GLY A 55 -11.33 -8.70 -3.14
N LEU A 56 -10.57 -9.27 -2.21
CA LEU A 56 -9.28 -8.78 -1.74
C LEU A 56 -8.25 -8.89 -2.86
N GLY A 57 -8.27 -10.02 -3.58
CA GLY A 57 -7.58 -10.15 -4.85
C GLY A 57 -7.95 -9.04 -5.83
N PHE A 58 -9.22 -8.61 -5.83
CA PHE A 58 -9.79 -7.60 -6.70
C PHE A 58 -9.68 -6.15 -6.21
N VAL A 59 -9.57 -5.88 -4.90
CA VAL A 59 -9.13 -4.57 -4.34
C VAL A 59 -7.71 -4.31 -4.82
N PHE A 60 -6.89 -5.37 -4.92
CA PHE A 60 -5.60 -5.29 -5.60
C PHE A 60 -5.71 -5.32 -7.14
N ASP A 61 -6.86 -5.67 -7.73
CA ASP A 61 -7.16 -5.63 -9.17
C ASP A 61 -7.75 -4.29 -9.67
N VAL A 62 -8.48 -3.55 -8.84
CA VAL A 62 -9.40 -2.50 -9.29
C VAL A 62 -9.26 -1.23 -8.47
N LEU A 63 -8.49 -0.33 -9.06
CA LEU A 63 -8.60 1.09 -8.83
C LEU A 63 -9.35 1.79 -10.00
N ASP A 64 -10.06 1.07 -10.89
CA ASP A 64 -10.69 1.69 -12.09
C ASP A 64 -11.88 0.94 -12.79
N ASP A 65 -12.57 -0.04 -12.18
CA ASP A 65 -13.69 -0.79 -12.83
C ASP A 65 -14.95 -0.89 -11.94
N ASP A 66 -16.05 -0.30 -12.40
CA ASP A 66 -17.25 -0.01 -11.59
C ASP A 66 -18.18 -1.22 -11.34
N GLU A 67 -18.16 -2.28 -12.17
CA GLU A 67 -19.21 -3.33 -12.12
C GLU A 67 -19.06 -4.34 -10.95
N GLY A 68 -17.90 -4.44 -10.29
CA GLY A 68 -17.65 -5.33 -9.15
C GLY A 68 -17.46 -4.64 -7.80
N SER A 69 -17.49 -3.30 -7.80
CA SER A 69 -17.04 -2.46 -6.68
C SER A 69 -17.99 -2.51 -5.48
N ASP A 70 -19.31 -2.50 -5.70
CA ASP A 70 -20.30 -2.41 -4.61
C ASP A 70 -20.33 -3.65 -3.71
N LEU A 71 -20.26 -4.85 -4.30
CA LEU A 71 -20.25 -6.11 -3.55
C LEU A 71 -18.96 -6.25 -2.75
N LEU A 72 -17.83 -5.89 -3.37
CA LEU A 72 -16.55 -5.87 -2.70
C LEU A 72 -16.54 -4.88 -1.53
N GLN A 73 -17.01 -3.66 -1.76
CA GLN A 73 -17.13 -2.63 -0.75
C GLN A 73 -17.98 -3.12 0.42
N PHE A 74 -19.09 -3.79 0.15
CA PHE A 74 -19.90 -4.43 1.18
C PHE A 74 -19.09 -5.44 2.02
N HIS A 75 -18.32 -6.33 1.37
CA HIS A 75 -17.50 -7.31 2.09
C HIS A 75 -16.35 -6.67 2.87
N MET A 76 -15.71 -5.62 2.34
CA MET A 76 -14.68 -4.84 3.04
C MET A 76 -15.25 -4.14 4.28
N GLU A 77 -16.44 -3.56 4.18
CA GLU A 77 -17.14 -2.96 5.32
C GLU A 77 -17.43 -3.99 6.40
N LYS A 78 -17.87 -5.20 6.03
CA LYS A 78 -18.12 -6.29 6.99
C LYS A 78 -16.85 -6.83 7.63
N LEU A 79 -15.75 -6.90 6.88
CA LEU A 79 -14.43 -7.23 7.41
C LEU A 79 -13.97 -6.15 8.40
N SER A 80 -14.11 -4.87 8.06
CA SER A 80 -13.75 -3.73 8.92
C SER A 80 -14.57 -3.71 10.22
N GLU A 81 -15.90 -3.91 10.13
CA GLU A 81 -16.78 -4.05 11.29
C GLU A 81 -16.37 -5.21 12.21
N GLU A 82 -15.82 -6.30 11.66
CA GLU A 82 -15.31 -7.41 12.45
C GLU A 82 -13.95 -7.08 13.07
N ALA A 83 -13.03 -6.52 12.29
CA ALA A 83 -11.70 -6.12 12.74
C ALA A 83 -11.77 -5.14 13.91
N ALA A 84 -12.69 -4.17 13.87
CA ALA A 84 -12.89 -3.15 14.90
C ALA A 84 -13.21 -3.71 16.31
N LYS A 85 -13.57 -5.00 16.42
CA LYS A 85 -13.76 -5.67 17.72
C LYS A 85 -12.44 -6.00 18.42
N TYR A 86 -11.32 -5.94 17.71
CA TYR A 86 -10.01 -6.31 18.21
C TYR A 86 -9.13 -5.08 18.46
N ASN A 87 -8.37 -5.12 19.55
CA ASN A 87 -7.56 -3.99 20.02
C ASN A 87 -6.39 -3.65 19.08
N ASN A 88 -5.98 -4.59 18.23
CA ASN A 88 -4.89 -4.44 17.26
C ASN A 88 -5.38 -4.10 15.84
N SER A 89 -6.59 -3.53 15.70
CA SER A 89 -7.18 -3.14 14.41
C SER A 89 -6.84 -1.71 13.96
N SER A 90 -6.25 -0.90 14.85
CA SER A 90 -5.85 0.49 14.59
C SER A 90 -4.53 0.80 15.27
N ILE A 91 -3.89 1.87 14.81
CA ILE A 91 -2.65 2.36 15.41
C ILE A 91 -3.02 3.29 16.56
N THR A 92 -2.55 2.98 17.75
CA THR A 92 -2.74 3.82 18.93
C THR A 92 -1.75 4.99 18.92
N ASP A 93 -2.08 6.09 19.59
CA ASP A 93 -1.28 7.33 19.58
C ASP A 93 0.15 7.15 20.13
N ASP A 94 0.38 6.09 20.90
CA ASP A 94 1.67 5.69 21.46
C ASP A 94 2.51 4.78 20.53
N MET A 95 1.93 4.28 19.43
CA MET A 95 2.63 3.46 18.45
C MET A 95 3.22 4.31 17.31
N GLY A 96 4.30 5.02 17.65
CA GLY A 96 5.14 5.74 16.69
C GLY A 96 5.57 7.14 17.17
N TRP A 97 6.34 7.83 16.33
CA TRP A 97 6.80 9.19 16.60
C TRP A 97 6.33 10.16 15.52
N PRO A 98 5.93 11.40 15.86
CA PRO A 98 5.63 12.42 14.87
C PRO A 98 6.76 12.55 13.84
N TRP A 99 6.42 12.43 12.55
CA TRP A 99 7.36 12.54 11.46
C TRP A 99 7.34 13.97 10.91
N VAL A 100 8.52 14.58 10.88
CA VAL A 100 8.73 15.93 10.35
C VAL A 100 9.79 15.82 9.26
N CYS A 101 9.60 16.58 8.18
CA CYS A 101 10.55 16.61 7.09
C CYS A 101 10.84 18.04 6.62
N SER A 102 11.95 18.22 5.92
CA SER A 102 12.30 19.51 5.33
C SER A 102 11.36 19.87 4.17
N GLN A 103 11.26 21.16 3.81
CA GLN A 103 10.51 21.59 2.64
C GLN A 103 10.97 20.90 1.34
N ASN A 104 12.28 20.63 1.23
CA ASN A 104 12.83 19.89 0.08
C ASN A 104 12.33 18.44 0.07
N THR A 105 12.34 17.77 1.23
CA THR A 105 11.81 16.41 1.39
C THR A 105 10.31 16.36 1.10
N ALA A 106 9.53 17.33 1.57
CA ALA A 106 8.10 17.42 1.28
C ALA A 106 7.84 17.61 -0.24
N SER A 107 8.62 18.48 -0.88
CA SER A 107 8.49 18.76 -2.32
C SER A 107 8.81 17.53 -3.19
N ILE A 108 9.89 16.80 -2.87
CA ILE A 108 10.27 15.59 -3.60
C ILE A 108 9.29 14.43 -3.33
N LEU A 109 8.76 14.33 -2.10
CA LEU A 109 7.73 13.35 -1.76
C LEU A 109 6.43 13.62 -2.53
N GLN A 110 6.01 14.88 -2.62
CA GLN A 110 4.84 15.27 -3.41
C GLN A 110 5.04 14.98 -4.91
N ALA A 111 6.22 15.29 -5.45
CA ALA A 111 6.55 14.96 -6.84
C ALA A 111 6.55 13.44 -7.07
N ALA A 112 7.15 12.66 -6.17
CA ALA A 112 7.17 11.20 -6.23
C ALA A 112 5.78 10.58 -6.15
N CYS A 113 4.91 11.11 -5.29
CA CYS A 113 3.51 10.68 -5.18
C CYS A 113 2.74 10.94 -6.49
N ARG A 114 2.86 12.15 -7.03
CA ARG A 114 2.25 12.50 -8.33
C ARG A 114 2.76 11.62 -9.47
N CYS A 115 4.06 11.35 -9.54
CA CYS A 115 4.63 10.43 -10.53
C CYS A 115 4.15 8.99 -10.35
N ALA A 116 3.95 8.53 -9.10
CA ALA A 116 3.38 7.22 -8.80
C ALA A 116 1.93 7.08 -9.30
N SER A 117 1.16 8.18 -9.34
CA SER A 117 -0.18 8.21 -9.96
C SER A 117 -0.14 8.38 -11.47
N LEU A 118 0.69 9.30 -12.00
CA LEU A 118 0.73 9.65 -13.42
C LEU A 118 1.13 8.49 -14.34
N VAL A 119 1.93 7.54 -13.83
CA VAL A 119 2.36 6.37 -14.59
C VAL A 119 1.21 5.43 -14.97
N TYR A 120 0.04 5.56 -14.33
CA TYR A 120 -1.18 4.84 -14.70
C TYR A 120 -1.91 5.45 -15.91
N GLY A 121 -1.84 6.77 -16.09
CA GLY A 121 -2.58 7.47 -17.16
C GLY A 121 -2.01 7.22 -18.56
N GLN A 122 -2.79 7.47 -19.60
CA GLN A 122 -2.32 7.40 -21.00
C GLN A 122 -1.28 8.49 -21.31
N PRO A 123 -0.23 8.24 -22.12
CA PRO A 123 0.83 9.21 -22.42
C PRO A 123 0.34 10.58 -22.93
N GLY A 124 -0.86 10.65 -23.53
CA GLY A 124 -1.47 11.87 -24.10
C GLY A 124 -2.49 12.62 -23.24
N GLN A 125 -2.88 12.09 -22.06
CA GLN A 125 -3.84 12.74 -21.15
C GLN A 125 -3.19 13.34 -19.89
N ARG A 126 -1.87 13.26 -19.78
CA ARG A 126 -1.11 13.69 -18.60
C ARG A 126 -0.87 15.20 -18.64
N GLN A 127 -1.92 15.99 -18.40
CA GLN A 127 -1.77 17.41 -18.12
C GLN A 127 -1.52 17.61 -16.63
N PHE A 128 -0.48 18.38 -16.31
CA PHE A 128 -0.25 18.83 -14.94
C PHE A 128 -1.25 19.93 -14.62
N PRO A 129 -1.99 19.85 -13.50
CA PRO A 129 -2.70 21.01 -12.96
C PRO A 129 -1.67 22.11 -12.69
N SER A 130 -1.93 23.32 -13.16
CA SER A 130 -1.10 24.49 -12.90
C SER A 130 -1.07 24.75 -11.38
N GLY A 131 0.10 24.66 -10.75
CA GLY A 131 0.24 24.96 -9.30
C GLY A 131 1.29 24.20 -8.50
N GLY A 132 2.20 23.42 -9.12
CA GLY A 132 3.37 22.86 -8.43
C GLY A 132 4.58 22.82 -9.35
N SER A 133 5.78 22.63 -8.79
CA SER A 133 7.07 22.60 -9.51
C SER A 133 6.93 21.90 -10.86
N GLU A 134 7.21 22.64 -11.94
CA GLU A 134 7.03 22.18 -13.32
C GLU A 134 7.79 20.87 -13.53
N MET A 135 7.06 19.76 -13.65
CA MET A 135 7.65 18.46 -13.91
C MET A 135 7.75 18.26 -15.42
N GLU A 136 8.97 18.08 -15.91
CA GLU A 136 9.22 17.84 -17.32
C GLU A 136 9.14 16.34 -17.60
N PRO A 137 8.15 15.86 -18.40
CA PRO A 137 8.10 14.45 -18.80
C PRO A 137 9.28 14.12 -19.70
N VAL A 138 9.93 13.00 -19.44
CA VAL A 138 11.15 12.58 -20.16
C VAL A 138 10.88 11.38 -21.04
N LEU A 139 10.33 10.32 -20.45
CA LEU A 139 10.17 9.05 -21.14
C LEU A 139 9.02 8.25 -20.54
N HIS A 140 8.42 7.40 -21.36
CA HIS A 140 7.42 6.45 -20.92
C HIS A 140 7.57 5.10 -21.62
N HIS A 141 7.55 4.02 -20.83
CA HIS A 141 7.51 2.64 -21.28
C HIS A 141 6.11 2.09 -21.11
N THR A 142 5.56 1.54 -22.18
CA THR A 142 4.31 0.78 -22.14
C THR A 142 4.54 -0.58 -21.49
N PRO A 143 3.56 -1.11 -20.75
CA PRO A 143 3.67 -2.44 -20.16
C PRO A 143 3.72 -3.52 -21.25
N SER A 144 4.30 -4.68 -20.94
CA SER A 144 4.19 -5.85 -21.83
C SER A 144 2.78 -6.46 -21.74
N VAL A 145 2.34 -7.08 -22.83
CA VAL A 145 1.05 -7.79 -22.90
C VAL A 145 0.95 -8.91 -21.85
N THR A 146 2.08 -9.48 -21.45
CA THR A 146 2.18 -10.58 -20.48
C THR A 146 2.28 -10.13 -19.02
N GLY A 147 2.28 -8.81 -18.72
CA GLY A 147 2.45 -8.27 -17.36
C GLY A 147 3.87 -8.42 -16.77
N THR A 148 4.79 -9.04 -17.52
CA THR A 148 6.19 -9.23 -17.08
C THR A 148 7.00 -7.95 -17.13
N ALA A 149 6.68 -7.00 -18.01
CA ALA A 149 7.22 -5.65 -17.98
C ALA A 149 6.11 -4.70 -17.52
N LYS A 150 6.27 -4.07 -16.36
CA LYS A 150 5.33 -3.04 -15.90
C LYS A 150 5.54 -1.75 -16.67
N ALA A 151 4.51 -0.90 -16.74
CA ALA A 151 4.68 0.43 -17.28
C ALA A 151 5.65 1.23 -16.40
N ALA A 152 6.48 2.07 -17.00
CA ALA A 152 7.40 2.93 -16.26
C ALA A 152 7.46 4.31 -16.90
N GLY A 153 7.69 5.34 -16.09
CA GLY A 153 7.82 6.71 -16.58
C GLY A 153 8.96 7.43 -15.91
N MET A 154 9.49 8.45 -16.60
CA MET A 154 10.51 9.34 -16.05
C MET A 154 10.11 10.81 -16.18
N TRP A 155 10.41 11.58 -15.14
CA TRP A 155 10.17 13.03 -15.09
C TRP A 155 11.37 13.73 -14.45
N LYS A 156 11.68 14.95 -14.88
CA LYS A 156 12.64 15.83 -14.20
C LYS A 156 11.90 16.89 -13.41
N VAL A 157 12.41 17.20 -12.23
CA VAL A 157 11.91 18.28 -11.38
C VAL A 157 13.09 19.10 -10.90
N ALA A 158 12.99 20.43 -10.99
CA ALA A 158 13.98 21.32 -10.42
C ALA A 158 13.90 21.29 -8.89
N ALA A 159 15.05 21.16 -8.22
CA ALA A 159 15.12 21.26 -6.77
C ALA A 159 14.91 22.72 -6.33
N VAL A 160 14.05 22.90 -5.32
CA VAL A 160 13.61 24.23 -4.87
C VAL A 160 14.81 25.10 -4.50
N GLY A 161 14.88 26.30 -5.09
CA GLY A 161 15.95 27.26 -4.80
C GLY A 161 17.32 26.90 -5.36
N THR A 162 17.42 25.90 -6.26
CA THR A 162 18.70 25.49 -6.86
C THR A 162 18.61 25.32 -8.37
N THR A 163 19.76 25.19 -9.04
CA THR A 163 19.83 24.78 -10.45
C THR A 163 19.88 23.27 -10.63
N GLN A 164 19.94 22.49 -9.54
CA GLN A 164 19.98 21.04 -9.57
C GLN A 164 18.60 20.47 -9.90
N LYS A 165 18.59 19.28 -10.50
CA LYS A 165 17.39 18.55 -10.86
C LYS A 165 17.38 17.16 -10.23
N THR A 166 16.18 16.68 -9.98
CA THR A 166 15.89 15.31 -9.59
C THR A 166 15.23 14.60 -10.77
N LEU A 167 15.74 13.41 -11.11
CA LEU A 167 15.11 12.49 -12.05
C LEU A 167 14.22 11.51 -11.28
N LEU A 168 12.90 11.60 -11.44
CA LEU A 168 11.95 10.65 -10.88
C LEU A 168 11.74 9.49 -11.85
N VAL A 169 11.85 8.27 -11.36
CA VAL A 169 11.62 7.02 -12.08
C VAL A 169 10.44 6.31 -11.41
N SER A 170 9.29 6.34 -12.05
CA SER A 170 8.05 5.74 -11.54
C SER A 170 7.79 4.39 -12.20
N VAL A 171 7.43 3.38 -11.40
CA VAL A 171 6.95 2.09 -11.89
C VAL A 171 5.47 1.95 -11.53
N ARG A 172 4.65 1.63 -12.53
CA ARG A 172 3.22 1.38 -12.33
C ARG A 172 3.03 0.10 -11.54
N GLY A 173 2.02 0.07 -10.67
CA GLY A 173 1.51 -1.17 -10.10
C GLY A 173 0.69 -2.00 -11.08
N THR A 174 -0.19 -2.83 -10.53
CA THR A 174 -1.13 -3.67 -11.29
C THR A 174 -2.09 -2.80 -12.10
N ALA A 175 -2.30 -3.10 -13.38
CA ALA A 175 -3.42 -2.52 -14.13
C ALA A 175 -4.12 -3.54 -15.04
N GLY A 176 -3.95 -4.84 -14.79
CA GLY A 176 -4.64 -5.89 -15.54
C GLY A 176 -4.35 -7.31 -15.02
N ARG A 177 -5.19 -8.26 -15.42
CA ARG A 177 -5.22 -9.65 -14.91
C ARG A 177 -3.89 -10.43 -15.08
N ALA A 178 -3.07 -10.09 -16.07
CA ALA A 178 -1.75 -10.71 -16.27
C ALA A 178 -0.68 -10.23 -15.26
N ASP A 179 -0.75 -8.95 -14.85
CA ASP A 179 0.07 -8.44 -13.74
C ASP A 179 -0.28 -9.17 -12.42
N HIS A 180 -1.53 -9.59 -12.26
CA HIS A 180 -2.04 -10.23 -11.05
C HIS A 180 -1.59 -11.68 -10.86
N ALA A 181 -1.61 -12.50 -11.92
CA ALA A 181 -1.12 -13.87 -11.86
C ALA A 181 0.36 -13.95 -11.45
N VAL A 182 1.14 -12.93 -11.79
CA VAL A 182 2.55 -12.80 -11.38
C VAL A 182 2.65 -12.37 -9.91
N ASN A 183 1.78 -11.48 -9.43
CA ASN A 183 1.74 -11.04 -8.04
C ASN A 183 1.27 -12.14 -7.08
N LEU A 184 0.36 -13.04 -7.50
CA LEU A 184 -0.07 -14.19 -6.69
C LEU A 184 0.94 -15.35 -6.68
N ASN A 185 1.87 -15.37 -7.65
CA ASN A 185 2.98 -16.33 -7.68
C ASN A 185 4.18 -15.81 -6.87
N GLY A 186 4.00 -15.78 -5.55
CA GLY A 186 4.87 -15.11 -4.59
C GLY A 186 5.96 -15.96 -3.94
N GLU A 187 6.22 -17.17 -4.45
CA GLU A 187 7.26 -18.03 -3.87
C GLU A 187 8.59 -17.26 -3.74
N PRO A 188 9.22 -17.27 -2.55
CA PRO A 188 10.51 -16.63 -2.33
C PRO A 188 11.55 -17.13 -3.34
N LYS A 189 12.27 -16.20 -3.96
CA LYS A 189 13.35 -16.51 -4.91
C LYS A 189 14.63 -15.82 -4.50
N ASP A 190 15.73 -16.56 -4.59
CA ASP A 190 17.05 -16.04 -4.29
C ASP A 190 17.43 -14.87 -5.22
N VAL A 191 17.97 -13.83 -4.61
CA VAL A 191 18.47 -12.64 -5.30
C VAL A 191 19.96 -12.41 -5.07
N GLY A 192 20.73 -13.39 -4.57
CA GLY A 192 22.15 -13.20 -4.22
C GLY A 192 23.07 -12.83 -5.41
N SER A 193 22.63 -13.12 -6.64
CA SER A 193 23.32 -12.64 -7.86
C SER A 193 22.92 -11.21 -8.28
N LEU A 194 21.77 -10.72 -7.80
CA LEU A 194 21.17 -9.45 -8.19
C LEU A 194 21.41 -8.35 -7.15
N LEU A 195 21.35 -8.70 -5.87
CA LEU A 195 21.51 -7.80 -4.73
C LEU A 195 22.71 -8.26 -3.90
N ARG A 196 23.54 -7.31 -3.46
CA ARG A 196 24.70 -7.57 -2.61
C ARG A 196 24.81 -6.51 -1.53
N PHE A 197 24.59 -6.94 -0.29
CA PHE A 197 24.74 -6.11 0.89
C PHE A 197 25.72 -6.79 1.84
N GLU A 198 26.68 -6.03 2.36
CA GLU A 198 27.69 -6.55 3.26
C GLU A 198 27.03 -7.12 4.53
N GLY A 199 27.47 -8.30 4.97
CA GLY A 199 26.95 -8.96 6.17
C GLY A 199 25.59 -9.65 6.01
N ILE A 200 24.98 -9.64 4.82
CA ILE A 200 23.68 -10.29 4.56
C ILE A 200 23.87 -11.42 3.54
N PRO A 201 23.97 -12.69 3.99
CA PRO A 201 24.46 -13.79 3.16
C PRO A 201 23.41 -14.36 2.19
N SER A 202 22.12 -14.27 2.51
CA SER A 202 21.04 -14.71 1.64
C SER A 202 19.88 -13.73 1.72
N ILE A 203 19.36 -13.34 0.57
CA ILE A 203 18.17 -12.49 0.46
C ILE A 203 17.24 -13.22 -0.49
N GLN A 204 16.00 -13.44 -0.07
CA GLN A 204 14.94 -13.86 -0.97
C GLN A 204 14.05 -12.66 -1.29
N ALA A 205 13.54 -12.62 -2.51
CA ALA A 205 12.53 -11.66 -2.91
C ALA A 205 11.29 -12.36 -3.45
N HIS A 206 10.15 -11.67 -3.39
CA HIS A 206 8.91 -12.13 -3.98
C HIS A 206 9.10 -12.45 -5.48
N GLY A 207 8.90 -13.71 -5.87
CA GLY A 207 9.28 -14.20 -7.20
C GLY A 207 8.61 -13.49 -8.38
N GLY A 208 7.36 -13.06 -8.22
CA GLY A 208 6.63 -12.25 -9.18
C GLY A 208 7.27 -10.89 -9.45
N PHE A 209 7.34 -10.03 -8.43
CA PHE A 209 7.97 -8.71 -8.52
C PHE A 209 9.44 -8.77 -8.94
N LEU A 210 10.18 -9.80 -8.53
CA LEU A 210 11.55 -10.03 -9.00
C LEU A 210 11.62 -10.24 -10.51
N SER A 211 10.67 -10.98 -11.08
CA SER A 211 10.62 -11.21 -12.52
C SER A 211 10.35 -9.89 -13.26
N CYS A 212 9.42 -9.08 -12.76
CA CYS A 212 9.15 -7.75 -13.31
C CYS A 212 10.37 -6.81 -13.22
N ALA A 213 11.04 -6.79 -12.07
CA ALA A 213 12.22 -5.96 -11.86
C ALA A 213 13.34 -6.35 -12.83
N LYS A 214 13.63 -7.64 -12.99
CA LYS A 214 14.64 -8.15 -13.94
C LYS A 214 14.36 -7.73 -15.38
N THR A 215 13.09 -7.71 -15.80
CA THR A 215 12.71 -7.26 -17.15
C THR A 215 12.90 -5.75 -17.33
N LEU A 216 12.57 -4.93 -16.33
CA LEU A 216 12.69 -3.47 -16.43
C LEU A 216 14.12 -2.94 -16.27
N MET A 217 14.95 -3.65 -15.52
CA MET A 217 16.28 -3.19 -15.10
C MET A 217 17.19 -2.72 -16.24
N PRO A 218 17.38 -3.47 -17.34
CA PRO A 218 18.30 -3.07 -18.41
C PRO A 218 17.85 -1.77 -19.08
N VAL A 219 16.53 -1.64 -19.26
CA VAL A 219 15.91 -0.48 -19.88
C VAL A 219 16.05 0.75 -18.99
N LEU A 220 15.63 0.66 -17.73
CA LEU A 220 15.69 1.78 -16.79
C LEU A 220 17.12 2.25 -16.54
N ARG A 221 18.08 1.31 -16.42
CA ARG A 221 19.50 1.65 -16.25
C ARG A 221 20.04 2.43 -17.44
N GLY A 222 19.78 1.96 -18.67
CA GLY A 222 20.22 2.66 -19.89
C GLY A 222 19.59 4.04 -20.05
N ASP A 223 18.33 4.18 -19.63
CA ASP A 223 17.59 5.43 -19.69
C ASP A 223 18.09 6.45 -18.67
N ILE A 224 18.31 6.03 -17.42
CA ILE A 224 18.90 6.89 -16.38
C ILE A 224 20.27 7.40 -16.84
N ALA A 225 21.15 6.50 -17.29
CA ALA A 225 22.48 6.86 -17.77
C ALA A 225 22.43 7.88 -18.92
N ARG A 226 21.52 7.68 -19.87
CA ARG A 226 21.31 8.61 -20.98
C ARG A 226 20.82 9.97 -20.51
N GLN A 227 19.86 10.04 -19.59
CA GLN A 227 19.34 11.31 -19.09
C GLN A 227 20.39 12.10 -18.31
N VAL A 228 21.18 11.43 -17.48
CA VAL A 228 22.31 12.03 -16.74
C VAL A 228 23.44 12.46 -17.69
N ALA A 229 23.60 11.76 -18.82
CA ALA A 229 24.53 12.18 -19.87
C ALA A 229 24.07 13.50 -20.54
N LEU A 230 22.77 13.62 -20.82
CA LEU A 230 22.17 14.78 -21.50
C LEU A 230 21.98 16.00 -20.60
N ASP A 231 21.67 15.80 -19.32
CA ASP A 231 21.39 16.88 -18.38
C ASP A 231 22.28 16.77 -17.14
N LYS A 232 23.40 17.52 -17.16
CA LYS A 232 24.39 17.55 -16.08
C LYS A 232 23.91 18.23 -14.80
N GLN A 233 22.71 18.82 -14.81
CA GLN A 233 22.09 19.37 -13.61
C GLN A 233 21.41 18.29 -12.75
N ILE A 234 21.19 17.08 -13.29
CA ILE A 234 20.64 15.97 -12.52
C ILE A 234 21.64 15.57 -11.44
N ALA A 235 21.24 15.74 -10.18
CA ALA A 235 22.05 15.42 -9.00
C ALA A 235 21.47 14.24 -8.20
N GLU A 236 20.18 13.92 -8.39
CA GLU A 236 19.49 12.86 -7.67
C GLU A 236 18.56 12.06 -8.59
N VAL A 237 18.47 10.75 -8.34
CA VAL A 237 17.51 9.85 -8.96
C VAL A 237 16.59 9.30 -7.86
N VAL A 238 15.28 9.50 -8.01
CA VAL A 238 14.25 9.00 -7.10
C VAL A 238 13.49 7.87 -7.77
N PHE A 239 13.53 6.68 -7.18
CA PHE A 239 12.61 5.60 -7.54
C PHE A 239 11.31 5.77 -6.77
N THR A 240 10.19 5.62 -7.47
CA THR A 240 8.85 5.71 -6.88
C THR A 240 7.90 4.70 -7.48
N GLY A 241 6.84 4.40 -6.76
CA GLY A 241 5.78 3.51 -7.22
C GLY A 241 4.71 3.32 -6.16
N HIS A 242 3.49 3.06 -6.62
CA HIS A 242 2.35 2.75 -5.78
C HIS A 242 2.05 1.24 -5.82
N SER A 243 1.59 0.65 -4.71
CA SER A 243 1.19 -0.76 -4.64
C SER A 243 2.31 -1.71 -5.14
N ALA A 244 1.99 -2.63 -6.04
CA ALA A 244 2.95 -3.52 -6.70
C ALA A 244 4.08 -2.77 -7.44
N GLY A 245 3.84 -1.53 -7.87
CA GLY A 245 4.82 -0.70 -8.57
C GLY A 245 5.94 -0.27 -7.62
N GLY A 246 5.61 0.00 -6.36
CA GLY A 246 6.60 0.28 -5.33
C GLY A 246 7.49 -0.93 -5.03
N ALA A 247 6.95 -2.15 -5.06
CA ALA A 247 7.73 -3.38 -4.84
C ALA A 247 8.75 -3.61 -5.96
N VAL A 248 8.30 -3.47 -7.22
CA VAL A 248 9.18 -3.56 -8.39
C VAL A 248 10.21 -2.44 -8.41
N GLY A 249 9.78 -1.20 -8.13
CA GLY A 249 10.66 -0.03 -8.01
C GLY A 249 11.73 -0.21 -6.93
N SER A 250 11.36 -0.81 -5.79
CA SER A 250 12.27 -1.12 -4.69
C SER A 250 13.36 -2.11 -5.12
N LEU A 251 13.01 -3.17 -5.84
CA LEU A 251 14.01 -4.13 -6.35
C LEU A 251 14.95 -3.53 -7.40
N VAL A 252 14.44 -2.65 -8.26
CA VAL A 252 15.27 -1.93 -9.23
C VAL A 252 16.22 -0.96 -8.50
N PHE A 253 15.70 -0.21 -7.52
CA PHE A 253 16.50 0.67 -6.66
C PHE A 253 17.61 -0.13 -5.96
N LEU A 254 17.25 -1.21 -5.25
CA LEU A 254 18.18 -2.08 -4.52
C LEU A 254 19.32 -2.57 -5.42
N HIS A 255 18.99 -3.05 -6.63
CA HIS A 255 20.01 -3.50 -7.57
C HIS A 255 20.95 -2.37 -7.98
N LEU A 256 20.39 -1.20 -8.32
CA LEU A 256 21.19 -0.08 -8.80
C LEU A 256 22.11 0.46 -7.71
N VAL A 257 21.64 0.56 -6.47
CA VAL A 257 22.47 1.04 -5.36
C VAL A 257 23.48 0.00 -4.89
N SER A 258 23.21 -1.30 -5.02
CA SER A 258 24.19 -2.35 -4.68
C SER A 258 25.22 -2.59 -5.80
N HIS A 259 24.91 -2.18 -7.04
CA HIS A 259 25.77 -2.35 -8.22
C HIS A 259 25.91 -1.04 -9.00
N LEU A 260 26.27 0.04 -8.30
CA LEU A 260 26.26 1.38 -8.87
C LEU A 260 27.29 1.53 -10.00
N PRO A 261 26.86 1.86 -11.24
CA PRO A 261 27.79 2.13 -12.33
C PRO A 261 28.65 3.37 -12.02
N SER A 262 29.93 3.35 -12.42
CA SER A 262 30.85 4.46 -12.18
C SER A 262 30.36 5.79 -12.77
N GLU A 263 29.69 5.75 -13.92
CA GLU A 263 29.10 6.93 -14.57
C GLU A 263 27.99 7.60 -13.74
N LEU A 264 27.35 6.84 -12.83
CA LEU A 264 26.29 7.31 -11.94
C LEU A 264 26.76 7.57 -10.51
N SER A 265 28.05 7.36 -10.23
CA SER A 265 28.62 7.44 -8.87
C SER A 265 28.53 8.81 -8.21
N HIS A 266 28.34 9.87 -9.00
CA HIS A 266 28.19 11.25 -8.51
C HIS A 266 26.76 11.57 -8.05
N LEU A 267 25.79 10.70 -8.35
CA LEU A 267 24.38 10.93 -8.05
C LEU A 267 24.01 10.44 -6.66
N LYS A 268 23.00 11.08 -6.09
CA LYS A 268 22.25 10.54 -4.96
C LYS A 268 21.07 9.70 -5.45
N PHE A 269 20.73 8.67 -4.68
CA PHE A 269 19.62 7.77 -4.96
C PHE A 269 18.65 7.75 -3.80
N SER A 270 17.37 7.89 -4.13
CA SER A 270 16.28 7.82 -3.16
C SER A 270 15.21 6.85 -3.60
N LEU A 271 14.49 6.28 -2.64
CA LEU A 271 13.32 5.44 -2.84
C LEU A 271 12.17 6.01 -2.01
N LEU A 272 11.06 6.31 -2.68
CA LEU A 272 9.84 6.83 -2.06
C LEU A 272 8.66 6.00 -2.59
N THR A 273 8.11 5.10 -1.77
CA THR A 273 6.98 4.25 -2.19
C THR A 273 5.69 4.61 -1.47
N PHE A 274 4.55 4.25 -2.05
CA PHE A 274 3.21 4.58 -1.53
C PHE A 274 2.35 3.33 -1.50
N GLY A 275 1.82 2.96 -0.33
CA GLY A 275 0.99 1.77 -0.14
C GLY A 275 1.61 0.51 -0.76
N SER A 276 2.93 0.35 -0.66
CA SER A 276 3.65 -0.67 -1.43
C SER A 276 3.55 -2.06 -0.79
N VAL A 277 3.58 -3.12 -1.60
CA VAL A 277 3.63 -4.51 -1.11
C VAL A 277 5.04 -4.84 -0.59
N PRO A 278 5.18 -5.59 0.52
CA PRO A 278 6.46 -6.13 0.98
C PRO A 278 7.16 -6.98 -0.08
N VAL A 279 8.51 -6.97 -0.12
CA VAL A 279 9.24 -7.51 -1.27
C VAL A 279 10.44 -8.40 -0.96
N THR A 280 11.15 -8.19 0.16
CA THR A 280 12.31 -9.02 0.55
C THR A 280 12.06 -9.73 1.88
N ASP A 281 12.57 -10.94 2.06
CA ASP A 281 12.41 -11.70 3.32
C ASP A 281 13.20 -11.12 4.50
N THR A 282 14.13 -10.22 4.19
CA THR A 282 14.99 -9.52 5.12
C THR A 282 14.77 -8.02 4.96
N ASP A 283 14.72 -7.29 6.08
CA ASP A 283 14.74 -5.83 6.04
C ASP A 283 16.13 -5.32 5.63
N LEU A 284 16.18 -4.67 4.47
CA LEU A 284 17.42 -4.10 3.91
C LEU A 284 17.53 -2.60 4.16
N THR A 285 16.59 -1.98 4.88
CA THR A 285 16.49 -0.53 5.05
C THR A 285 17.77 0.07 5.62
N THR A 286 18.26 -0.50 6.73
CA THR A 286 19.48 -0.02 7.38
C THR A 286 20.72 -0.22 6.49
N ALA A 287 20.83 -1.38 5.84
CA ALA A 287 21.95 -1.68 4.94
C ALA A 287 21.95 -0.79 3.69
N CYS A 288 20.78 -0.37 3.20
CA CYS A 288 20.69 0.57 2.09
C CYS A 288 21.08 1.98 2.52
N LYS A 289 20.56 2.45 3.66
CA LYS A 289 20.81 3.81 4.17
C LYS A 289 22.27 4.04 4.57
N SER A 290 23.04 2.98 4.84
CA SER A 290 24.47 3.09 5.11
C SER A 290 25.32 3.31 3.85
N LEU A 291 24.76 3.12 2.64
CA LEU A 291 25.48 3.35 1.39
C LEU A 291 25.66 4.86 1.14
N PRO A 292 26.87 5.33 0.75
CA PRO A 292 27.19 6.75 0.68
C PRO A 292 26.42 7.52 -0.41
N HIS A 293 25.91 6.82 -1.43
CA HIS A 293 25.11 7.37 -2.52
C HIS A 293 23.60 7.31 -2.27
N VAL A 294 23.14 6.68 -1.18
CA VAL A 294 21.72 6.67 -0.81
C VAL A 294 21.38 7.92 0.00
N ASN A 295 20.24 8.54 -0.29
CA ASN A 295 19.76 9.75 0.39
C ASN A 295 18.51 9.47 1.24
N LEU A 296 17.37 9.17 0.60
CA LEU A 296 16.11 8.87 1.30
C LEU A 296 15.63 7.46 0.96
N VAL A 297 15.09 6.74 1.94
CA VAL A 297 14.40 5.46 1.73
C VAL A 297 13.16 5.48 2.62
N LEU A 298 12.00 5.82 2.04
CA LEU A 298 10.74 5.99 2.76
C LEU A 298 9.63 5.17 2.09
N THR A 299 8.76 4.60 2.92
CA THR A 299 7.52 3.97 2.47
C THR A 299 6.34 4.63 3.18
N VAL A 300 5.49 5.30 2.41
CA VAL A 300 4.31 6.00 2.93
C VAL A 300 3.10 5.07 2.85
N VAL A 301 2.39 4.92 3.96
CA VAL A 301 1.26 4.00 4.12
C VAL A 301 0.08 4.74 4.70
N ASN A 302 -1.13 4.54 4.16
CA ASN A 302 -2.34 5.02 4.83
C ASN A 302 -2.71 4.08 5.98
N GLU A 303 -3.19 4.63 7.08
CA GLU A 303 -3.84 3.82 8.11
C GLU A 303 -5.00 3.04 7.47
N HIS A 304 -5.12 1.75 7.81
CA HIS A 304 -6.06 0.78 7.23
C HIS A 304 -5.79 0.33 5.78
N ASP A 305 -4.69 0.74 5.16
CA ASP A 305 -4.24 0.13 3.92
C ASP A 305 -3.72 -1.29 4.17
N ALA A 306 -4.34 -2.27 3.51
CA ALA A 306 -3.95 -3.68 3.62
C ALA A 306 -2.78 -4.06 2.71
N VAL A 307 -2.49 -3.28 1.66
CA VAL A 307 -1.45 -3.58 0.66
C VAL A 307 -0.06 -3.77 1.31
N PRO A 308 0.35 -2.94 2.29
CA PRO A 308 1.67 -3.05 2.93
C PRO A 308 1.85 -4.26 3.82
N ARG A 309 0.79 -5.07 4.01
CA ARG A 309 0.86 -6.35 4.69
C ARG A 309 0.30 -7.50 3.85
N ALA A 310 0.04 -7.30 2.56
CA ALA A 310 -0.63 -8.27 1.68
C ALA A 310 0.23 -9.49 1.29
N ASP A 311 0.94 -10.09 2.24
CA ASP A 311 1.52 -11.42 2.12
C ASP A 311 0.44 -12.50 2.28
N ARG A 312 0.73 -13.69 1.75
CA ARG A 312 -0.23 -14.80 1.73
C ARG A 312 -0.76 -15.16 3.13
N PRO A 313 0.09 -15.39 4.16
CA PRO A 313 -0.39 -15.64 5.52
C PRO A 313 -1.34 -14.56 6.05
N TYR A 314 -1.05 -13.29 5.80
CA TYR A 314 -1.92 -12.20 6.24
C TYR A 314 -3.29 -12.24 5.56
N LEU A 315 -3.34 -12.38 4.23
CA LEU A 315 -4.59 -12.48 3.47
C LEU A 315 -5.43 -13.67 3.92
N GLU A 316 -4.79 -14.82 4.14
CA GLU A 316 -5.42 -16.01 4.72
C GLU A 316 -6.01 -15.72 6.12
N SER A 317 -5.34 -14.91 6.94
CA SER A 317 -5.86 -14.49 8.25
C SER A 317 -7.07 -13.54 8.16
N LEU A 318 -7.12 -12.67 7.14
CA LEU A 318 -8.27 -11.79 6.90
C LEU A 318 -9.51 -12.59 6.51
N VAL A 319 -9.34 -13.69 5.77
CA VAL A 319 -10.42 -14.64 5.49
C VAL A 319 -10.93 -15.28 6.77
N ASP A 320 -10.02 -15.74 7.62
CA ASP A 320 -10.39 -16.37 8.88
C ASP A 320 -11.09 -15.37 9.82
N LEU A 321 -10.66 -14.11 9.81
CA LEU A 321 -11.33 -13.00 10.51
C LEU A 321 -12.74 -12.81 9.99
N TYR A 322 -12.91 -12.72 8.67
CA TYR A 322 -14.22 -12.58 8.05
C TYR A 322 -15.15 -13.75 8.36
N ARG A 323 -14.63 -14.98 8.35
CA ARG A 323 -15.40 -16.19 8.69
C ARG A 323 -15.84 -16.20 10.15
N SER A 324 -15.03 -15.67 11.06
CA SER A 324 -15.35 -15.59 12.49
C SER A 324 -16.61 -14.77 12.75
N ARG A 325 -16.88 -13.75 11.92
CA ARG A 325 -18.12 -12.96 11.93
C ARG A 325 -19.38 -13.82 11.86
N TYR A 326 -19.31 -14.91 11.11
CA TYR A 326 -20.42 -15.83 10.87
C TYR A 326 -20.36 -17.06 11.79
N GLY A 327 -19.48 -17.06 12.80
CA GLY A 327 -19.28 -18.19 13.70
C GLY A 327 -18.68 -19.43 13.02
N LEU A 328 -18.00 -19.25 11.89
CA LEU A 328 -17.37 -20.35 11.16
C LEU A 328 -15.95 -20.63 11.66
N PRO A 329 -15.49 -21.90 11.59
CA PRO A 329 -14.11 -22.24 11.91
C PRO A 329 -13.13 -21.65 10.88
N PRO A 330 -11.88 -21.33 11.29
CA PRO A 330 -10.83 -20.88 10.38
C PRO A 330 -10.46 -21.97 9.35
N LEU A 331 -10.00 -21.54 8.18
CA LEU A 331 -9.53 -22.41 7.09
C LEU A 331 -8.01 -22.57 7.09
N HIS A 332 -7.27 -21.50 7.43
CA HIS A 332 -5.84 -21.40 7.13
C HIS A 332 -4.98 -21.25 8.38
N MET A 333 -5.56 -20.94 9.53
CA MET A 333 -4.83 -21.05 10.79
C MET A 333 -4.17 -22.43 10.86
N PRO A 334 -2.82 -22.52 10.88
CA PRO A 334 -2.19 -23.77 11.26
C PRO A 334 -2.76 -24.08 12.63
N ALA A 335 -3.30 -25.29 12.76
CA ALA A 335 -4.04 -25.74 13.92
C ALA A 335 -3.48 -25.05 15.18
N LEU A 336 -4.36 -24.35 15.90
CA LEU A 336 -4.28 -24.33 17.34
C LEU A 336 -4.42 -25.79 17.80
N SER A 337 -3.41 -26.61 17.51
CA SER A 337 -3.13 -27.86 18.20
C SER A 337 -2.74 -27.44 19.61
N GLY A 338 -3.76 -27.05 20.38
CA GLY A 338 -3.65 -26.77 21.81
C GLY A 338 -4.58 -25.71 22.40
N LEU A 339 -5.11 -24.71 21.66
CA LEU A 339 -5.60 -23.48 22.34
C LEU A 339 -6.95 -22.86 21.90
N ALA A 340 -7.79 -23.49 21.07
CA ALA A 340 -9.15 -22.98 20.81
C ALA A 340 -10.28 -24.02 20.66
N LEU A 341 -10.12 -25.22 21.24
CA LEU A 341 -11.28 -26.03 21.67
C LEU A 341 -11.21 -26.16 23.19
N GLY A 342 -11.45 -25.06 23.90
CA GLY A 342 -11.28 -25.06 25.36
C GLY A 342 -11.74 -23.79 26.09
N ALA A 343 -12.57 -22.95 25.48
CA ALA A 343 -13.28 -21.89 26.22
C ALA A 343 -14.45 -22.45 27.07
N ALA A 344 -14.34 -23.71 27.49
CA ALA A 344 -15.01 -24.29 28.63
C ALA A 344 -13.95 -25.10 29.42
N ASN A 345 -13.66 -24.61 30.63
CA ASN A 345 -12.92 -25.26 31.74
C ASN A 345 -11.38 -25.04 31.84
N HIS A 346 -11.05 -24.17 32.81
CA HIS A 346 -9.96 -24.23 33.80
C HIS A 346 -8.48 -24.40 33.37
N ALA A 347 -7.74 -23.29 33.56
CA ALA A 347 -6.43 -23.14 34.22
C ALA A 347 -5.34 -24.25 34.08
N ALA A 348 -4.21 -23.93 33.44
CA ALA A 348 -2.91 -23.68 34.11
C ALA A 348 -1.71 -23.68 33.12
N ALA A 349 -0.83 -22.68 33.32
CA ALA A 349 0.62 -22.64 33.09
C ALA A 349 1.24 -22.62 31.66
N GLY A 350 1.78 -21.45 31.28
CA GLY A 350 3.12 -21.34 30.65
C GLY A 350 3.20 -20.71 29.25
N THR A 351 3.37 -19.37 29.19
CA THR A 351 4.03 -18.55 28.12
C THR A 351 3.54 -18.77 26.66
N SER A 352 2.75 -17.90 26.02
CA SER A 352 2.89 -16.45 25.85
C SER A 352 1.52 -15.76 25.93
N SER A 353 1.50 -14.55 26.47
CA SER A 353 0.30 -13.73 26.66
C SER A 353 -0.30 -13.34 25.31
N ALA A 354 -1.24 -14.13 24.79
CA ALA A 354 -2.21 -13.61 23.83
C ALA A 354 -2.92 -12.44 24.52
N CYS A 355 -2.63 -11.22 24.07
CA CYS A 355 -3.28 -10.02 24.57
C CYS A 355 -4.79 -10.23 24.45
N LYS A 356 -5.49 -10.26 25.59
CA LYS A 356 -6.95 -10.43 25.59
C LYS A 356 -7.56 -9.38 24.66
N GLY A 357 -8.32 -9.81 23.66
CA GLY A 357 -8.96 -8.93 22.68
C GLY A 357 -8.12 -8.61 21.43
N ALA A 358 -6.99 -9.28 21.16
CA ALA A 358 -6.26 -9.14 19.90
C ALA A 358 -6.59 -10.28 18.91
N TRP A 359 -6.70 -9.96 17.61
CA TRP A 359 -6.76 -10.96 16.54
C TRP A 359 -5.35 -11.52 16.27
N PRO A 360 -5.17 -12.83 16.15
CA PRO A 360 -3.86 -13.42 15.84
C PRO A 360 -3.44 -13.08 14.41
N VAL A 361 -2.55 -12.11 14.25
CA VAL A 361 -1.97 -11.73 12.96
C VAL A 361 -0.68 -12.54 12.73
N PRO A 362 -0.58 -13.34 11.65
CA PRO A 362 0.63 -14.10 11.32
C PRO A 362 1.85 -13.20 11.11
N ALA A 363 3.07 -13.70 11.33
CA ALA A 363 4.30 -12.95 11.02
C ALA A 363 4.39 -12.64 9.51
N ALA A 364 4.96 -11.49 9.16
CA ALA A 364 5.15 -11.10 7.77
C ALA A 364 6.18 -12.01 7.09
N GLN A 365 5.88 -12.47 5.88
CA GLN A 365 6.83 -13.28 5.08
C GLN A 365 7.90 -12.41 4.42
N PHE A 366 7.54 -11.17 4.08
CA PHE A 366 8.40 -10.20 3.43
C PHE A 366 8.31 -8.86 4.18
N CYS A 367 9.31 -8.02 4.01
CA CYS A 367 9.46 -6.70 4.59
C CYS A 367 9.25 -5.61 3.52
N LEU A 368 8.75 -4.46 3.97
CA LEU A 368 8.82 -3.21 3.22
C LEU A 368 10.26 -2.70 3.22
N LEU A 369 10.61 -1.85 2.25
CA LEU A 369 11.90 -1.19 2.19
C LEU A 369 11.74 0.29 2.52
N GLY A 370 12.46 0.79 3.52
CA GLY A 370 12.45 2.18 3.95
C GLY A 370 11.80 2.40 5.31
N ASP A 371 12.05 3.58 5.88
CA ASP A 371 11.34 4.01 7.08
C ASP A 371 9.85 4.15 6.75
N VAL A 372 8.98 3.49 7.54
CA VAL A 372 7.54 3.49 7.29
C VAL A 372 6.93 4.77 7.87
N VAL A 373 6.34 5.60 7.02
CA VAL A 373 5.58 6.79 7.40
C VAL A 373 4.10 6.49 7.26
N VAL A 374 3.37 6.48 8.37
CA VAL A 374 1.93 6.23 8.38
C VAL A 374 1.16 7.54 8.36
N LEU A 375 0.23 7.64 7.40
CA LEU A 375 -0.75 8.71 7.29
C LEU A 375 -2.01 8.31 8.05
N ARG A 376 -2.27 8.95 9.18
CA ARG A 376 -3.46 8.68 10.00
C ARG A 376 -4.63 9.52 9.53
N MET A 377 -5.78 8.89 9.36
CA MET A 377 -7.02 9.63 9.12
C MET A 377 -7.62 10.07 10.46
N ARG A 378 -7.44 11.35 10.83
CA ARG A 378 -8.23 11.95 11.91
C ARG A 378 -9.57 12.44 11.34
N MET A 379 -10.67 11.78 11.73
CA MET A 379 -12.01 12.30 11.50
C MET A 379 -12.20 13.57 12.34
N GLY A 380 -12.09 14.74 11.71
CA GLY A 380 -12.28 16.05 12.36
C GLY A 380 -13.69 16.22 12.91
N GLY A 381 -13.80 16.65 14.17
CA GLY A 381 -15.06 17.02 14.82
C GLY A 381 -15.60 18.33 14.24
N VAL A 382 -16.73 18.25 13.53
CA VAL A 382 -17.49 19.45 13.16
C VAL A 382 -18.48 19.75 14.28
N GLY A 383 -18.24 20.83 15.01
CA GLY A 383 -19.14 21.30 16.06
C GLY A 383 -18.64 22.54 16.79
N GLY A 384 -18.62 23.69 16.10
CA GLY A 384 -18.32 24.99 16.69
C GLY A 384 -18.62 26.12 15.73
N ASP A 385 -19.83 26.66 15.85
CA ASP A 385 -20.42 27.78 15.11
C ASP A 385 -19.48 29.01 15.07
N MET A 386 -19.09 29.49 13.89
CA MET A 386 -18.64 30.87 13.71
C MET A 386 -19.23 31.45 12.43
N MET A 387 -20.24 32.30 12.66
CA MET A 387 -20.75 33.29 11.73
C MET A 387 -19.61 33.99 10.98
N MET A 388 -19.77 34.04 9.66
CA MET A 388 -19.12 35.00 8.78
C MET A 388 -19.27 36.43 9.33
N LYS A 389 -18.19 37.00 9.85
CA LYS A 389 -17.99 38.45 9.89
C LYS A 389 -16.67 38.75 9.20
N GLY A 390 -16.76 39.48 8.09
CA GLY A 390 -15.62 39.95 7.33
C GLY A 390 -14.75 40.91 8.13
N GLY A 391 -13.45 40.85 7.85
CA GLY A 391 -12.40 41.73 8.34
C GLY A 391 -11.08 41.28 7.75
N ASP A 392 -10.38 42.25 7.18
CA ASP A 392 -9.08 42.20 6.50
C ASP A 392 -7.91 41.81 7.46
N ASP A 393 -6.75 41.56 6.86
CA ASP A 393 -5.39 41.39 7.44
C ASP A 393 -4.87 39.98 7.80
N GLY A 394 -3.81 39.57 7.07
CA GLY A 394 -2.51 39.16 7.65
C GLY A 394 -2.26 37.72 8.11
N ASP A 395 -1.39 37.03 7.35
CA ASP A 395 -0.39 35.98 7.70
C ASP A 395 -0.71 34.77 8.61
N ASP A 396 -0.20 33.61 8.14
CA ASP A 396 0.18 32.36 8.82
C ASP A 396 -0.86 31.61 9.68
N GLU A 397 -1.23 30.40 9.25
CA GLU A 397 -0.73 29.16 9.87
C GLU A 397 -1.19 27.92 9.09
N SER A 398 -0.24 27.00 8.90
CA SER A 398 -0.36 25.71 8.24
C SER A 398 -1.30 24.73 8.96
N GLU A 399 -2.18 24.07 8.22
CA GLU A 399 -3.00 22.98 8.73
C GLU A 399 -2.14 21.73 8.97
N VAL A 400 -2.12 21.29 10.23
CA VAL A 400 -1.31 20.20 10.75
C VAL A 400 -1.91 18.84 10.35
N THR A 401 -1.23 18.12 9.46
CA THR A 401 -1.33 16.66 9.38
C THR A 401 -0.20 16.04 10.18
N ASP A 402 -0.53 15.36 11.29
CA ASP A 402 0.43 14.60 12.08
C ASP A 402 0.83 13.33 11.31
N TYR A 403 2.07 13.28 10.84
CA TYR A 403 2.69 12.09 10.27
C TYR A 403 3.29 11.24 11.39
N PHE A 404 3.37 9.91 11.28
CA PHE A 404 4.10 9.08 12.23
C PHE A 404 5.10 8.16 11.54
N LYS A 405 6.28 7.96 12.14
CA LYS A 405 7.23 6.90 11.75
C LYS A 405 6.97 5.65 12.58
N ALA A 406 6.70 4.52 11.93
CA ALA A 406 6.64 3.20 12.56
C ALA A 406 8.01 2.51 12.49
N GLU A 407 8.44 1.87 13.58
CA GLU A 407 9.70 1.11 13.65
C GLU A 407 9.61 -0.28 13.03
#